data_AF-A0A1R1YBR8-F1
#
_entry.id   AF-A0A1R1YBR8-F1
#
_cell.length_a   1.000
_cell.length_b   1.000
_cell.length_c   1.000
_cell.angle_alpha   90.00
_cell.angle_beta   90.00
_cell.angle_gamma   90.00
#
_symmetry.space_group_name_H-M   'P 1'
#
loop_
_entity.id
_entity.type
_entity.pdbx_description
1 polymer ?
#
loop_
_entity_poly.entity_id
_entity_poly.type
_entity_poly.pdbx_seq_one_letter_code
_entity_poly.pdbx_strand_id
1 'polypeptide(L)'
;MVQQLFRERNREQEPEDPHVTTRIPVTDLTSYPALTEAQPSIEEDFFRSPLTEEERKIDIHSCPGTSSMNYTPPPLNNTASSTVKKTDSTFYGIQLALAQETRQIDYYVHRRIHENSGMDTAEDTEILFACTMRALLADIAATVTQASLDNLHKGL
;
A
#
# COMPACT_ATOMS: atom_id res chain seq x y z
N MET A 1 55.79 -8.20 -18.26
CA MET A 1 56.07 -6.95 -17.53
C MET A 1 55.64 -5.78 -18.41
N VAL A 2 54.58 -5.07 -18.02
CA VAL A 2 54.40 -3.60 -18.02
C VAL A 2 52.90 -3.36 -17.80
N GLN A 3 52.56 -2.94 -16.58
CA GLN A 3 51.25 -2.45 -16.17
C GLN A 3 51.02 -1.09 -16.85
N GLN A 4 49.93 -0.93 -17.61
CA GLN A 4 49.44 0.39 -18.00
C GLN A 4 48.27 0.76 -17.09
N LEU A 5 48.55 1.79 -16.29
CA LEU A 5 47.76 2.35 -15.22
C LEU A 5 46.43 2.89 -15.73
N PHE A 6 45.33 2.38 -15.16
CA PHE A 6 44.09 3.15 -15.08
C PHE A 6 44.41 4.40 -14.25
N ARG A 7 44.45 5.55 -14.92
CA ARG A 7 44.46 6.84 -14.24
C ARG A 7 43.05 7.04 -13.69
N GLU A 8 42.84 6.62 -12.43
CA GLU A 8 41.74 7.15 -11.61
C GLU A 8 41.87 8.67 -11.63
N ARG A 9 41.00 9.30 -12.41
CA ARG A 9 40.84 10.75 -12.39
C ARG A 9 40.13 11.05 -11.09
N ASN A 10 40.89 11.24 -10.01
CA ASN A 10 40.41 11.94 -8.82
C ASN A 10 39.88 13.30 -9.30
N ARG A 11 38.58 13.37 -9.57
CA ARG A 11 37.88 14.64 -9.70
C ARG A 11 37.95 15.24 -8.30
N GLU A 12 38.82 16.21 -8.11
CA GLU A 12 38.70 17.13 -6.98
C GLU A 12 37.24 17.59 -6.99
N GLN A 13 36.53 17.26 -5.91
CA GLN A 13 35.16 17.72 -5.69
C GLN A 13 35.26 19.24 -5.61
N GLU A 14 34.69 19.95 -6.60
CA GLU A 14 34.52 21.39 -6.46
C GLU A 14 33.79 21.65 -5.14
N PRO A 15 34.16 22.71 -4.40
CA PRO A 15 33.51 23.01 -3.14
C PRO A 15 32.00 23.10 -3.38
N GLU A 16 31.25 22.17 -2.78
CA GLU A 16 29.79 22.16 -2.88
C GLU A 16 29.29 23.53 -2.42
N ASP A 17 28.53 24.20 -3.29
CA ASP A 17 27.94 25.50 -2.96
C ASP A 17 27.14 25.35 -1.65
N PRO A 18 27.43 26.13 -0.59
CA PRO A 18 26.75 26.02 0.70
C PRO A 18 25.23 26.20 0.63
N HIS A 19 24.71 26.73 -0.47
CA HIS A 19 23.29 26.94 -0.74
C HIS A 19 22.68 25.93 -1.70
N VAL A 20 23.46 24.98 -2.23
CA VAL A 20 22.98 23.91 -3.10
C VAL A 20 23.05 22.59 -2.35
N THR A 21 21.89 22.05 -2.01
CA THR A 21 21.78 20.71 -1.42
C THR A 21 21.30 19.74 -2.49
N THR A 22 22.11 18.72 -2.75
CA THR A 22 21.72 17.60 -3.61
C THR A 22 20.59 16.83 -2.93
N ARG A 23 19.39 16.80 -3.51
CA ARG A 23 18.33 15.87 -3.07
C ARG A 23 18.80 14.44 -3.30
N ILE A 24 18.36 13.51 -2.45
CA ILE A 24 18.58 12.08 -2.64
C ILE A 24 18.17 11.73 -4.08
N PRO A 25 19.05 11.11 -4.89
CA PRO A 25 18.69 10.71 -6.24
C PRO A 25 17.50 9.76 -6.17
N VAL A 26 16.38 10.18 -6.74
CA VAL A 26 15.22 9.32 -6.93
C VAL A 26 15.61 8.29 -7.99
N THR A 27 15.48 7.01 -7.66
CA THR A 27 15.72 5.91 -8.59
C THR A 27 14.36 5.42 -9.07
N ASP A 28 14.13 5.47 -10.38
CA ASP A 28 12.87 5.06 -10.99
C ASP A 28 12.97 3.62 -11.51
N LEU A 29 11.88 2.85 -11.33
CA LEU A 29 11.71 1.55 -11.97
C LEU A 29 11.15 1.76 -13.38
N THR A 30 11.95 1.48 -14.42
CA THR A 30 11.48 1.52 -15.80
C THR A 30 10.70 0.25 -16.15
N SER A 31 9.58 0.38 -16.85
CA SER A 31 8.85 -0.77 -17.38
C SER A 31 9.71 -1.54 -18.39
N TYR A 32 9.65 -2.87 -18.32
CA TYR A 32 10.32 -3.78 -19.25
C TYR A 32 9.38 -4.94 -19.60
N PRO A 33 9.57 -5.64 -20.74
CA PRO A 33 8.57 -6.55 -21.28
C PRO A 33 8.03 -7.60 -20.29
N ALA A 34 8.91 -8.25 -19.53
CA ALA A 34 8.50 -9.26 -18.56
C ALA A 34 7.70 -8.67 -17.37
N LEU A 35 7.92 -7.40 -17.02
CA LEU A 35 7.15 -6.71 -15.98
C LEU A 35 5.76 -6.34 -16.48
N THR A 36 5.65 -5.78 -17.68
CA THR A 36 4.35 -5.46 -18.30
C THR A 36 3.53 -6.71 -18.62
N GLU A 37 4.18 -7.85 -18.86
CA GLU A 37 3.49 -9.14 -19.04
C GLU A 37 2.92 -9.65 -17.71
N ALA A 38 3.70 -9.59 -16.63
CA ALA A 38 3.26 -10.03 -15.31
C ALA A 38 2.26 -9.06 -14.64
N GLN A 39 2.40 -7.76 -14.91
CA GLN A 39 1.55 -6.69 -14.37
C GLN A 39 1.16 -5.71 -15.50
N PRO A 40 0.12 -6.05 -16.30
CA PRO A 40 -0.31 -5.21 -17.42
C PRO A 40 -0.73 -3.80 -17.01
N SER A 41 -1.22 -3.63 -15.78
CA SER A 41 -1.68 -2.34 -15.25
C SER A 41 -0.56 -1.40 -14.79
N ILE A 42 0.72 -1.80 -14.89
CA ILE A 42 1.84 -1.00 -14.34
C ILE A 42 2.02 0.36 -15.01
N GLU A 43 1.61 0.49 -16.27
CA GLU A 43 1.68 1.75 -17.03
C GLU A 43 0.37 2.56 -16.98
N GLU A 44 -0.68 2.00 -16.36
CA GLU A 44 -1.98 2.66 -16.25
C GLU A 44 -2.02 3.68 -15.10
N ASP A 45 -2.86 4.71 -15.25
CA ASP A 45 -3.12 5.66 -14.16
C ASP A 45 -4.03 5.00 -13.12
N PHE A 46 -3.42 4.58 -12.01
CA PHE A 46 -4.10 3.97 -10.87
C PHE A 46 -5.34 4.75 -10.39
N PHE A 47 -5.33 6.09 -10.48
CA PHE A 47 -6.47 6.91 -10.02
C PHE A 47 -7.61 7.00 -11.04
N ARG A 48 -7.39 6.52 -12.26
CA ARG A 48 -8.34 6.59 -13.40
C ARG A 48 -8.76 5.23 -13.93
N SER A 49 -8.20 4.13 -13.42
CA SER A 49 -8.58 2.75 -13.73
C SER A 49 -9.33 2.08 -12.58
N PRO A 50 -10.56 2.52 -12.21
CA PRO A 50 -11.33 1.84 -11.19
C PRO A 50 -11.83 0.48 -11.71
N LEU A 51 -11.76 -0.55 -10.86
CA LEU A 51 -12.50 -1.79 -11.10
C LEU A 51 -14.00 -1.52 -11.16
N THR A 52 -14.70 -2.24 -12.05
CA THR A 52 -16.16 -2.23 -12.04
C THR A 52 -16.69 -2.87 -10.75
N GLU A 53 -17.92 -2.54 -10.35
CA GLU A 53 -18.52 -3.10 -9.14
C GLU A 53 -18.61 -4.64 -9.22
N GLU A 54 -18.89 -5.19 -10.40
CA GLU A 54 -18.99 -6.64 -10.60
C GLU A 54 -17.63 -7.33 -10.50
N GLU A 55 -16.57 -6.78 -11.11
CA GLU A 55 -15.20 -7.30 -10.98
C GLU A 55 -14.74 -7.27 -9.53
N ARG A 56 -14.89 -6.12 -8.87
CA ARG A 56 -14.57 -5.95 -7.45
C ARG A 56 -15.30 -6.99 -6.60
N LYS A 57 -16.58 -7.20 -6.87
CA LYS A 57 -17.42 -8.13 -6.12
C LYS A 57 -16.98 -9.58 -6.32
N ILE A 58 -16.63 -9.97 -7.55
CA ILE A 58 -16.08 -11.29 -7.86
C ILE A 58 -14.78 -11.51 -7.10
N ASP A 59 -13.87 -10.54 -7.15
CA ASP A 59 -12.55 -10.63 -6.53
C ASP A 59 -12.66 -10.70 -5.00
N ILE A 60 -13.49 -9.86 -4.37
CA ILE A 60 -13.72 -9.87 -2.92
C ILE A 60 -14.37 -11.19 -2.46
N HIS A 61 -15.33 -11.72 -3.21
CA HIS A 61 -16.03 -12.95 -2.84
C HIS A 61 -15.30 -14.23 -3.21
N SER A 62 -14.24 -14.14 -4.03
CA SER A 62 -13.35 -15.27 -4.31
C SER A 62 -12.56 -15.72 -3.07
N CYS A 63 -12.34 -14.81 -2.11
CA CYS A 63 -11.57 -15.07 -0.89
C CYS A 63 -12.49 -15.16 0.34
N PRO A 64 -12.33 -16.18 1.20
CA PRO A 64 -13.06 -16.24 2.46
C PRO A 64 -12.66 -15.05 3.35
N GLY A 65 -13.65 -14.47 4.04
CA GLY A 65 -13.39 -13.41 5.01
C GLY A 65 -12.71 -13.95 6.27
N THR A 66 -11.73 -13.21 6.79
CA THR A 66 -11.04 -13.54 8.03
C THR A 66 -11.95 -13.28 9.23
N SER A 67 -12.30 -14.31 9.99
CA SER A 67 -13.22 -14.19 11.15
C SER A 67 -12.60 -13.50 12.36
N SER A 68 -11.28 -13.38 12.42
CA SER A 68 -10.56 -12.76 13.54
C SER A 68 -10.60 -11.23 13.55
N MET A 69 -10.90 -10.60 12.41
CA MET A 69 -10.81 -9.15 12.28
C MET A 69 -12.19 -8.51 12.44
N ASN A 70 -12.44 -7.95 13.63
CA ASN A 70 -13.66 -7.19 13.92
C ASN A 70 -13.44 -5.71 13.57
N TYR A 71 -13.95 -5.29 12.42
CA TYR A 71 -14.03 -3.87 12.07
C TYR A 71 -15.32 -3.31 12.65
N THR A 72 -15.23 -2.57 13.74
CA THR A 72 -16.34 -1.74 14.23
C THR A 72 -15.96 -0.28 13.97
N PRO A 73 -16.47 0.35 12.89
CA PRO A 73 -16.22 1.77 12.66
C PRO A 73 -16.76 2.59 13.84
N PRO A 74 -16.21 3.79 14.10
CA PRO A 74 -16.80 4.72 15.04
C PRO A 74 -18.27 5.00 14.67
N PRO A 75 -19.19 5.06 15.66
CA PRO A 75 -20.59 5.34 15.37
C PRO A 75 -20.77 6.76 14.83
N LEU A 76 -21.57 6.89 13.77
CA LEU A 76 -21.96 8.18 13.21
C LEU A 76 -22.69 9.02 14.26
N ASN A 77 -22.19 10.23 14.56
CA ASN A 77 -22.88 11.14 15.46
C ASN A 77 -24.14 11.71 14.79
N ASN A 78 -25.32 11.29 15.26
CA ASN A 78 -26.61 11.73 14.72
C ASN A 78 -26.88 13.23 14.94
N THR A 79 -26.18 13.88 15.87
CA THR A 79 -26.30 15.31 16.18
C THR A 79 -25.41 16.17 15.29
N ALA A 80 -24.45 15.56 14.58
CA ALA A 80 -23.54 16.29 13.70
C ALA A 80 -24.24 16.91 12.49
N SER A 81 -23.65 17.98 11.95
CA SER A 81 -24.10 18.64 10.72
C SER A 81 -24.13 17.67 9.52
N SER A 82 -25.02 17.92 8.55
CA SER A 82 -25.16 17.09 7.34
C SER A 82 -23.85 16.98 6.55
N THR A 83 -23.04 18.04 6.53
CA THR A 83 -21.71 18.05 5.92
C THR A 83 -20.76 17.08 6.62
N VAL A 84 -20.75 17.08 7.96
CA VAL A 84 -19.89 16.20 8.77
C VAL A 84 -20.27 14.74 8.54
N LYS A 85 -21.57 14.42 8.51
CA LYS A 85 -22.07 13.06 8.23
C LYS A 85 -21.69 12.56 6.83
N LYS A 86 -21.71 13.42 5.82
CA LYS A 86 -21.33 13.05 4.44
C LYS A 86 -19.85 12.70 4.35
N THR A 87 -18.98 13.50 4.98
CA THR A 87 -17.55 13.23 5.05
C THR A 87 -17.27 11.95 5.82
N ASP A 88 -17.91 11.76 6.98
CA ASP A 88 -17.71 10.57 7.80
C ASP A 88 -18.19 9.29 7.11
N SER A 89 -19.32 9.34 6.39
CA SER A 89 -19.78 8.24 5.54
C SER A 89 -18.79 7.89 4.42
N THR A 90 -18.01 8.86 3.94
CA THR A 90 -16.98 8.63 2.93
C THR A 90 -15.77 7.92 3.55
N PHE A 91 -15.33 8.37 4.73
CA PHE A 91 -14.27 7.70 5.49
C PHE A 91 -14.64 6.27 5.87
N TYR A 92 -15.90 6.06 6.27
CA TYR A 92 -16.44 4.73 6.52
C TYR A 92 -16.35 3.84 5.27
N GLY A 93 -16.74 4.36 4.09
CA GLY A 93 -16.62 3.63 2.83
C GLY A 93 -15.18 3.22 2.50
N ILE A 94 -14.21 4.11 2.74
CA ILE A 94 -12.77 3.82 2.53
C ILE A 94 -12.29 2.73 3.49
N GLN A 95 -12.63 2.81 4.78
CA GLN A 95 -12.26 1.79 5.76
C GLN A 95 -12.86 0.43 5.40
N LEU A 96 -14.12 0.40 4.96
CA LEU A 96 -14.79 -0.82 4.53
C LEU A 96 -14.10 -1.44 3.32
N ALA A 97 -13.73 -0.63 2.33
CA ALA A 97 -12.99 -1.10 1.16
C ALA A 97 -11.64 -1.70 1.58
N LEU A 98 -10.84 -0.98 2.39
CA LEU A 98 -9.55 -1.48 2.89
C LEU A 98 -9.71 -2.82 3.64
N ALA A 99 -10.73 -2.94 4.48
CA ALA A 99 -11.04 -4.18 5.19
C ALA A 99 -11.38 -5.34 4.23
N GLN A 100 -12.05 -5.07 3.12
CA GLN A 100 -12.35 -6.08 2.10
C GLN A 100 -11.09 -6.49 1.32
N GLU A 101 -10.26 -5.54 0.91
CA GLU A 101 -9.03 -5.82 0.14
C GLU A 101 -8.02 -6.64 0.96
N THR A 102 -7.93 -6.43 2.28
CA THR A 102 -7.03 -7.21 3.14
C THR A 102 -7.34 -8.72 3.15
N ARG A 103 -8.55 -9.14 2.74
CA ARG A 103 -8.93 -10.56 2.62
C ARG A 103 -8.11 -11.29 1.57
N GLN A 104 -7.76 -10.62 0.47
CA GLN A 104 -6.96 -11.21 -0.59
C GLN A 104 -5.56 -11.55 -0.09
N ILE A 105 -4.96 -10.62 0.68
CA ILE A 105 -3.63 -10.82 1.29
C ILE A 105 -3.67 -11.96 2.30
N ASP A 106 -4.68 -11.98 3.19
CA ASP A 106 -4.82 -13.02 4.22
C ASP A 106 -4.97 -14.41 3.60
N TYR A 107 -5.82 -14.52 2.58
CA TYR A 107 -6.06 -15.78 1.90
C TYR A 107 -4.84 -16.25 1.10
N TYR A 108 -4.10 -15.34 0.48
CA TYR A 108 -2.84 -15.65 -0.19
C TYR A 108 -1.81 -16.24 0.79
N VAL A 109 -1.62 -15.60 1.95
CA VAL A 109 -0.72 -16.11 3.00
C VAL A 109 -1.18 -17.48 3.52
N HIS A 110 -2.48 -17.64 3.79
CA HIS A 110 -3.06 -18.93 4.19
C HIS A 110 -2.74 -20.04 3.17
N ARG A 111 -2.99 -19.79 1.88
CA ARG A 111 -2.74 -20.75 0.81
C ARG A 111 -1.26 -21.12 0.75
N ARG A 112 -0.37 -20.14 0.84
CA ARG A 112 1.08 -20.36 0.77
C ARG A 112 1.60 -21.22 1.91
N ILE A 113 1.13 -20.98 3.15
CA ILE A 113 1.47 -21.79 4.32
C ILE A 113 0.97 -23.23 4.15
N HIS A 114 -0.25 -23.39 3.64
CA HIS A 114 -0.86 -24.69 3.45
C HIS A 114 -0.15 -25.51 2.36
N GLU A 115 0.19 -24.90 1.23
CA GLU A 115 0.87 -25.55 0.10
C GLU A 115 2.33 -25.93 0.43
N ASN A 116 2.99 -25.18 1.30
CA ASN A 116 4.39 -25.38 1.69
C ASN A 116 4.50 -25.79 3.17
N SER A 117 3.73 -26.80 3.59
CA SER A 117 3.71 -27.26 4.98
C SER A 117 5.11 -27.73 5.42
N GLY A 118 5.76 -27.00 6.34
CA GLY A 118 7.13 -27.28 6.81
C GLY A 118 8.15 -26.18 6.47
N MET A 119 7.76 -25.16 5.72
CA MET A 119 8.58 -23.98 5.45
C MET A 119 8.67 -23.07 6.68
N ASP A 120 9.85 -22.47 6.90
CA ASP A 120 10.01 -21.40 7.89
C ASP A 120 9.30 -20.14 7.36
N THR A 121 8.18 -19.79 8.01
CA THR A 121 7.37 -18.65 7.61
C THR A 121 8.02 -17.31 7.91
N ALA A 122 9.02 -17.26 8.81
CA ALA A 122 9.67 -16.02 9.20
C ALA A 122 10.65 -15.50 8.14
N GLU A 123 11.23 -16.40 7.34
CA GLU A 123 12.19 -16.05 6.27
C GLU A 123 11.58 -16.08 4.87
N ASP A 124 10.32 -16.48 4.73
CA ASP A 124 9.64 -16.50 3.43
C ASP A 124 9.36 -15.08 2.93
N THR A 125 10.03 -14.72 1.83
CA THR A 125 9.98 -13.37 1.25
C THR A 125 8.60 -12.96 0.76
N GLU A 126 7.77 -13.91 0.31
CA GLU A 126 6.42 -13.62 -0.18
C GLU A 126 5.44 -13.40 0.98
N ILE A 127 5.58 -14.15 2.08
CA ILE A 127 4.87 -13.89 3.34
C ILE A 127 5.30 -12.54 3.90
N LEU A 128 6.59 -12.23 3.95
CA LEU A 128 7.08 -10.93 4.41
C LEU A 128 6.56 -9.77 3.56
N PHE A 129 6.53 -9.92 2.23
CA PHE A 129 5.93 -8.94 1.32
C PHE A 129 4.44 -8.75 1.63
N ALA A 130 3.67 -9.83 1.72
CA ALA A 130 2.25 -9.79 2.05
C ALA A 130 1.98 -9.14 3.42
N CYS A 131 2.76 -9.48 4.45
CA CYS A 131 2.68 -8.87 5.77
C CYS A 131 2.99 -7.37 5.73
N THR A 132 4.00 -6.96 4.96
CA THR A 132 4.35 -5.54 4.77
C THR A 132 3.22 -4.79 4.09
N MET A 133 2.65 -5.32 3.00
CA MET A 133 1.50 -4.72 2.32
C MET A 133 0.29 -4.60 3.26
N ARG A 134 -0.02 -5.64 4.04
CA ARG A 134 -1.10 -5.60 5.04
C ARG A 134 -0.86 -4.53 6.11
N ALA A 135 0.38 -4.36 6.58
CA ALA A 135 0.73 -3.34 7.56
C ALA A 135 0.59 -1.91 6.99
N LEU A 136 1.01 -1.69 5.74
CA LEU A 136 0.84 -0.39 5.07
C LEU A 136 -0.64 -0.03 4.86
N LEU A 137 -1.48 -1.00 4.47
CA LEU A 137 -2.93 -0.79 4.39
C LEU A 137 -3.55 -0.48 5.77
N ALA A 138 -3.05 -1.11 6.83
CA ALA A 138 -3.49 -0.82 8.20
C ALA A 138 -3.11 0.59 8.65
N ASP A 139 -1.93 1.09 8.27
CA ASP A 139 -1.49 2.46 8.55
C ASP A 139 -2.37 3.51 7.84
N ILE A 140 -2.73 3.25 6.57
CA ILE A 140 -3.70 4.07 5.83
C ILE A 140 -5.07 4.05 6.54
N ALA A 141 -5.55 2.87 6.95
CA ALA A 141 -6.82 2.75 7.67
C ALA A 141 -6.81 3.51 9.00
N ALA A 142 -5.69 3.49 9.74
CA ALA A 142 -5.52 4.25 10.96
C ALA A 142 -5.57 5.76 10.70
N THR A 143 -4.93 6.24 9.63
CA THR A 143 -4.98 7.65 9.21
C THR A 143 -6.40 8.10 8.87
N VAL A 144 -7.16 7.27 8.15
CA VAL A 144 -8.58 7.54 7.85
C VAL A 144 -9.42 7.57 9.14
N THR A 145 -9.14 6.67 10.08
CA THR A 145 -9.81 6.63 11.39
C THR A 145 -9.57 7.93 12.16
N GLN A 146 -8.33 8.40 12.20
CA GLN A 146 -8.00 9.66 12.86
C GLN A 146 -8.69 10.85 12.18
N ALA A 147 -8.70 10.90 10.83
CA ALA A 147 -9.38 11.95 10.08
C ALA A 147 -10.89 11.98 10.34
N SER A 148 -11.53 10.82 10.49
CA SER A 148 -12.93 10.70 10.91
C SER A 148 -13.14 11.31 12.31
N LEU A 149 -12.34 10.92 13.30
CA LEU A 149 -12.42 11.47 14.66
C LEU A 149 -12.24 12.98 14.68
N ASP A 150 -11.25 13.51 13.96
CA ASP A 150 -11.00 14.96 13.88
C ASP A 150 -12.16 15.71 13.21
N ASN A 151 -12.77 15.11 12.19
CA ASN A 151 -13.95 15.66 11.52
C ASN A 151 -15.17 15.71 12.46
N LEU A 152 -15.36 14.69 13.30
CA LEU A 152 -16.40 14.72 14.34
C LEU A 152 -16.15 15.84 15.35
N HIS A 153 -14.91 16.03 15.82
CA HIS A 153 -14.58 17.08 16.79
C HIS A 153 -14.80 18.50 16.25
N LYS A 154 -14.55 18.73 14.95
CA LYS A 154 -14.81 20.03 14.30
C LYS A 154 -16.30 20.35 14.12
N GLY A 155 -17.15 19.32 14.19
CA GLY A 155 -18.60 19.43 14.01
C GLY A 155 -19.39 19.61 15.30
N LEU A 156 -18.74 19.57 16.47
CA LEU A 156 -19.28 19.91 17.78
C LEU A 156 -19.15 21.41 18.05
#